data_AF-A0AAV7GWE1-F1
#
_entry.id   AF-A0AAV7GWE1-F1
#
_cell.length_a   1.000
_cell.length_b   1.000
_cell.length_c   1.000
_cell.angle_alpha   90.00
_cell.angle_beta   90.00
_cell.angle_gamma   90.00
#
_symmetry.space_group_name_H-M   'P 1'
#
loop_
_entity.id
_entity.type
_entity.pdbx_description
1 polymer ?
#
loop_
_entity_poly.entity_id
_entity_poly.type
_entity_poly.pdbx_seq_one_letter_code
_entity_poly.pdbx_strand_id
1 'polypeptide(L)'
;MKNGAIGVIVPKEEVKKPNGIGNNDQKVLVLAATNTPYALDQVIRRRFDKQIYIPLSDLKALQHMFKVHLGNTPNNLMENDYESLARRMEGFYGSDIFVKGVLFEAVRKTQYAMFFNKNS
;
A
#
# COMPACT_ATOMS: atom_id res chain seq x y z
N MET A 1 18.26 8.62 -7.07
CA MET A 1 17.24 8.49 -8.14
C MET A 1 15.95 7.99 -7.48
N LYS A 2 15.03 8.89 -7.15
CA LYS A 2 13.76 8.51 -6.47
C LYS A 2 12.76 8.07 -7.55
N ASN A 3 12.92 6.84 -8.04
CA ASN A 3 12.09 6.28 -9.11
C ASN A 3 10.73 5.81 -8.56
N GLY A 4 9.96 6.77 -8.03
CA GLY A 4 8.61 6.57 -7.53
C GLY A 4 7.63 6.35 -8.68
N ALA A 5 7.61 5.15 -9.23
CA ALA A 5 6.56 4.75 -10.15
C ALA A 5 6.23 3.28 -9.91
N ILE A 6 5.30 3.01 -8.99
CA ILE A 6 4.52 1.77 -9.05
C ILE A 6 3.46 2.02 -10.12
N GLY A 7 3.72 1.57 -11.33
CA GLY A 7 2.76 1.67 -12.41
C GLY A 7 1.55 0.79 -12.12
N VAL A 8 0.45 1.46 -11.87
CA VAL A 8 -0.80 1.28 -12.60
C VAL A 8 -1.30 -0.14 -12.74
N ILE A 9 -2.37 -0.45 -12.02
CA ILE A 9 -3.32 -1.50 -12.36
C ILE A 9 -4.17 -1.04 -13.55
N VAL A 10 -4.19 -1.81 -14.64
CA VAL A 10 -5.07 -1.50 -15.78
C VAL A 10 -6.36 -2.31 -15.75
N PRO A 11 -7.52 -1.69 -15.44
CA PRO A 11 -8.82 -2.30 -15.64
C PRO A 11 -9.11 -2.44 -17.14
N LYS A 12 -9.25 -3.67 -17.62
CA LYS A 12 -9.80 -3.95 -18.95
C LYS A 12 -11.00 -4.87 -18.82
N GLU A 13 -12.14 -4.46 -19.37
CA GLU A 13 -13.27 -5.37 -19.59
C GLU A 13 -13.02 -6.15 -20.88
N GLU A 14 -12.73 -7.45 -20.76
CA GLU A 14 -12.73 -8.36 -21.90
C GLU A 14 -14.01 -9.20 -21.90
N VAL A 15 -14.61 -9.31 -23.08
CA VAL A 15 -15.69 -10.27 -23.32
C VAL A 15 -15.06 -11.61 -23.59
N LYS A 16 -15.23 -12.56 -22.67
CA LYS A 16 -14.81 -13.95 -22.90
C LYS A 16 -15.71 -14.52 -23.99
N LYS A 17 -15.15 -14.80 -25.17
CA LYS A 17 -15.88 -15.52 -26.21
C LYS A 17 -16.19 -16.94 -25.71
N PRO A 18 -17.44 -17.42 -25.75
CA PRO A 18 -17.75 -18.77 -25.35
C PRO A 18 -17.08 -19.74 -26.32
N ASN A 19 -16.18 -20.57 -25.80
CA ASN A 19 -15.79 -21.79 -26.49
C ASN A 19 -17.08 -22.61 -26.63
N GLY A 20 -17.52 -22.83 -27.87
CA GLY A 20 -18.88 -23.23 -28.25
C GLY A 20 -19.63 -24.08 -27.23
N ILE A 21 -20.92 -23.72 -27.05
CA ILE A 21 -21.95 -24.29 -26.17
C ILE A 21 -22.15 -23.46 -24.89
N GLY A 22 -23.01 -22.44 -25.00
CA GLY A 22 -23.56 -21.68 -23.87
C GLY A 22 -23.39 -20.16 -24.03
N ASN A 23 -24.48 -19.46 -24.35
CA ASN A 23 -24.54 -17.99 -24.49
C ASN A 23 -24.42 -17.29 -23.13
N ASN A 24 -23.22 -17.24 -22.55
CA ASN A 24 -22.94 -16.41 -21.38
C ASN A 24 -21.75 -15.49 -21.70
N ASP A 25 -22.05 -14.29 -22.21
CA ASP A 25 -21.09 -13.21 -22.38
C ASP A 25 -20.64 -12.69 -21.00
N GLN A 26 -19.74 -13.42 -20.34
CA GLN A 26 -19.13 -12.97 -19.10
C GLN A 26 -18.09 -11.90 -19.41
N LYS A 27 -18.32 -10.70 -18.86
CA LYS A 27 -17.33 -9.64 -18.79
C LYS A 27 -16.30 -9.97 -17.71
N VAL A 28 -15.03 -9.92 -18.08
CA VAL A 28 -13.90 -10.14 -17.16
C VAL A 28 -13.17 -8.82 -16.98
N LEU A 29 -12.92 -8.43 -15.73
CA LEU A 29 -12.05 -7.29 -15.39
C LEU A 29 -10.62 -7.80 -15.17
N VAL A 30 -9.70 -7.40 -16.05
CA VAL A 30 -8.26 -7.66 -15.88
C VAL A 30 -7.65 -6.49 -15.13
N LEU A 31 -6.69 -6.76 -14.23
CA LEU A 31 -5.91 -5.79 -13.44
C LEU A 31 -4.43 -6.22 -13.46
N ALA A 32 -3.49 -5.31 -13.73
CA ALA A 32 -2.05 -5.64 -13.83
C ALA A 32 -1.17 -4.46 -13.40
N ALA A 33 -0.20 -4.66 -12.50
CA ALA A 33 0.71 -3.62 -11.98
C ALA A 33 2.17 -3.83 -12.42
N THR A 34 2.93 -2.76 -12.68
CA THR A 34 4.33 -2.78 -13.13
C THR A 34 5.10 -1.54 -12.68
N ASN A 35 6.33 -1.67 -12.17
CA ASN A 35 7.17 -0.50 -11.86
C ASN A 35 7.87 0.10 -13.10
N THR A 36 7.69 -0.51 -14.28
CA THR A 36 8.37 -0.12 -15.53
C THR A 36 7.39 -0.09 -16.72
N PRO A 37 6.39 0.80 -16.73
CA PRO A 37 5.36 0.83 -17.77
C PRO A 37 5.92 1.13 -19.17
N TYR A 38 7.07 1.78 -19.27
CA TYR A 38 7.74 2.09 -20.54
C TYR A 38 8.48 0.91 -21.16
N ALA A 39 8.75 -0.15 -20.38
CA ALA A 39 9.38 -1.37 -20.89
C ALA A 39 8.39 -2.31 -21.57
N LEU A 40 7.08 -2.08 -21.42
CA LEU A 40 6.04 -2.82 -22.12
C LEU A 40 5.98 -2.44 -23.60
N ASP A 41 5.89 -3.47 -24.45
CA ASP A 41 5.67 -3.30 -25.88
C ASP A 41 4.39 -2.50 -26.16
N GLN A 42 4.42 -1.72 -27.25
CA GLN A 42 3.34 -0.82 -27.63
C GLN A 42 2.01 -1.56 -27.84
N VAL A 43 2.03 -2.79 -28.36
CA VAL A 43 0.82 -3.59 -28.61
C VAL A 43 0.13 -3.96 -27.31
N ILE A 44 0.90 -4.37 -26.29
CA ILE A 44 0.35 -4.70 -24.97
C ILE A 44 -0.12 -3.42 -24.28
N ARG A 45 0.65 -2.33 -24.38
CA ARG A 45 0.30 -1.05 -23.76
C ARG A 45 -1.01 -0.47 -24.31
N ARG A 46 -1.31 -0.69 -25.59
CA ARG A 46 -2.59 -0.31 -26.22
C ARG A 46 -3.78 -1.20 -25.86
N ARG A 47 -3.55 -2.42 -25.34
CA ARG A 47 -4.65 -3.26 -24.80
C ARG A 47 -5.17 -2.72 -23.47
N PHE A 48 -4.41 -1.84 -22.85
CA PHE A 48 -4.62 -1.31 -21.53
C PHE A 48 -5.12 0.15 -21.63
N ASP A 49 -6.43 0.27 -21.84
CA ASP A 49 -7.09 1.55 -22.18
C ASP A 49 -6.99 2.60 -21.06
N LYS A 50 -6.98 2.16 -19.79
CA LYS A 50 -6.90 3.05 -18.63
C LYS A 50 -5.56 2.92 -17.93
N GLN A 51 -4.81 4.02 -17.86
CA GLN A 51 -3.52 4.07 -17.18
C GLN A 51 -3.57 5.07 -16.01
N ILE A 52 -3.31 4.57 -14.79
CA ILE A 52 -3.41 5.30 -13.52
C ILE A 52 -2.05 5.34 -12.83
N TYR A 53 -1.35 6.47 -12.92
CA TYR A 53 -0.09 6.67 -12.20
C TYR A 53 -0.32 6.70 -10.69
N ILE A 54 0.49 5.94 -9.93
CA ILE A 54 0.50 5.96 -8.47
C ILE A 54 1.70 6.80 -8.01
N PRO A 55 1.48 8.04 -7.53
CA PRO A 55 2.56 8.86 -7.00
C PRO A 55 3.06 8.35 -5.65
N LEU A 56 4.19 8.89 -5.22
CA LEU A 56 4.60 8.78 -3.81
C LEU A 56 3.57 9.44 -2.90
N SER A 57 3.43 8.91 -1.69
CA SER A 57 2.54 9.47 -0.67
C SER A 57 2.98 10.88 -0.30
N ASP A 58 2.02 11.80 -0.23
CA ASP A 58 2.24 13.12 0.31
C ASP A 58 2.22 13.08 1.85
N LEU A 59 2.57 14.21 2.48
CA LEU A 59 2.69 14.31 3.93
C LEU A 59 1.36 13.95 4.64
N LYS A 60 0.22 14.35 4.07
CA LYS A 60 -1.10 14.03 4.61
C LYS A 60 -1.43 12.55 4.50
N ALA A 61 -1.15 11.91 3.37
CA ALA A 61 -1.29 10.48 3.19
C ALA A 61 -0.40 9.71 4.15
N LEU A 62 0.85 10.14 4.37
CA LEU A 62 1.76 9.54 5.34
C LEU A 62 1.21 9.62 6.78
N GLN A 63 0.73 10.78 7.21
CA GLN A 63 0.06 10.92 8.52
C GLN A 63 -1.13 9.97 8.65
N HIS A 64 -1.97 9.92 7.61
CA HIS A 64 -3.14 9.05 7.60
C HIS A 64 -2.74 7.57 7.65
N MET A 65 -1.70 7.17 6.91
CA MET A 65 -1.15 5.82 6.94
C MET A 65 -0.72 5.43 8.35
N PHE A 66 -0.02 6.32 9.09
CA PHE A 66 0.35 6.03 10.47
C PHE A 66 -0.87 5.77 11.37
N LYS A 67 -1.91 6.60 11.26
CA LYS A 67 -3.14 6.42 12.04
C LYS A 67 -3.84 5.11 11.70
N VAL A 68 -3.95 4.78 10.41
CA VAL A 68 -4.57 3.53 9.94
C VAL A 68 -3.78 2.30 10.43
N HIS A 69 -2.45 2.35 10.35
CA HIS A 69 -1.61 1.21 10.78
C HIS A 69 -1.55 1.04 12.30
N LEU A 70 -1.70 2.13 13.06
CA LEU A 70 -1.80 2.06 14.52
C LEU A 70 -3.17 1.51 14.97
N GLY A 71 -4.21 1.81 14.20
CA GLY A 71 -5.57 1.32 14.43
C GLY A 71 -6.06 1.65 15.84
N ASN A 72 -6.55 0.64 16.54
CA ASN A 72 -7.07 0.79 17.91
C ASN A 72 -6.02 0.51 19.00
N THR A 73 -4.74 0.44 18.64
CA THR A 73 -3.69 0.18 19.63
C THR A 73 -3.60 1.36 20.59
N PRO A 74 -3.73 1.15 21.92
CA PRO A 74 -3.56 2.21 22.89
C PRO A 74 -2.19 2.87 22.73
N ASN A 75 -2.18 4.19 22.59
CA ASN A 75 -0.99 5.00 22.39
C ASN A 75 -1.21 6.39 22.99
N ASN A 76 -0.12 7.12 23.21
CA ASN A 76 -0.12 8.48 23.74
C ASN A 76 0.30 9.52 22.69
N LEU A 77 0.19 9.18 21.39
CA LEU A 77 0.61 10.05 20.29
C LEU A 77 -0.40 11.17 20.06
N MET A 78 0.09 12.39 19.89
CA MET A 78 -0.69 13.57 19.52
C MET A 78 -0.62 13.83 18.01
N GLU A 79 -1.48 14.71 17.49
CA GLU A 79 -1.48 15.08 16.06
C GLU A 79 -0.11 15.60 15.57
N ASN A 80 0.58 16.39 16.39
CA ASN A 80 1.90 16.90 16.07
C ASN A 80 2.97 15.78 15.96
N ASP A 81 2.78 14.65 16.64
CA ASP A 81 3.69 13.50 16.55
C ASP A 81 3.54 12.82 15.20
N TYR A 82 2.30 12.63 14.73
CA TYR A 82 2.04 12.09 13.39
C TYR A 82 2.60 13.00 12.30
N GLU A 83 2.46 14.31 12.43
CA GLU A 83 3.06 15.26 11.50
C GLU A 83 4.59 15.16 11.48
N SER A 84 5.20 15.10 12.66
CA SER A 84 6.66 14.98 12.80
C SER A 84 7.18 13.67 12.20
N LEU A 85 6.46 12.57 12.40
CA LEU A 85 6.76 11.27 11.80
C LEU A 85 6.61 11.30 10.27
N ALA A 86 5.53 11.90 9.75
CA ALA A 86 5.30 12.03 8.32
C ALA A 86 6.38 12.85 7.62
N ARG A 87 6.82 13.97 8.23
CA ARG A 87 7.93 14.79 7.70
C ARG A 87 9.25 14.00 7.61
N ARG A 88 9.54 13.15 8.59
CA ARG A 88 10.74 12.29 8.58
C ARG A 88 10.69 11.22 7.49
N MET A 89 9.49 10.81 7.09
CA MET A 89 9.25 9.79 6.07
C MET A 89 8.96 10.37 4.68
N GLU A 90 9.18 11.66 4.46
CA GLU A 90 8.93 12.30 3.17
C GLU A 90 9.82 11.69 2.08
N GLY A 91 9.17 11.18 1.02
CA GLY A 91 9.85 10.55 -0.11
C GLY A 91 10.28 9.10 0.10
N PHE A 92 9.81 8.45 1.17
CA PHE A 92 9.82 6.98 1.31
C PHE A 92 8.61 6.37 0.60
N TYR A 93 8.68 5.09 0.24
CA TYR A 93 7.53 4.37 -0.28
C TYR A 93 6.62 3.94 0.87
N GLY A 94 5.32 3.78 0.59
CA GLY A 94 4.37 3.28 1.58
C GLY A 94 4.76 1.91 2.17
N SER A 95 5.50 1.08 1.42
CA SER A 95 6.08 -0.18 1.89
C SER A 95 7.17 -0.01 2.94
N ASP A 96 7.87 1.11 2.92
CA ASP A 96 9.00 1.39 3.83
C ASP A 96 8.50 1.83 5.22
N ILE A 97 7.20 2.14 5.34
CA ILE A 97 6.56 2.52 6.61
C ILE A 97 6.33 1.26 7.45
N PHE A 98 7.34 0.86 8.21
CA PHE A 98 7.31 -0.38 9.01
C PHE A 98 6.69 -0.19 10.41
N VAL A 99 5.43 0.24 10.49
CA VAL A 99 4.71 0.45 11.77
C VAL A 99 4.61 -0.83 12.60
N LYS A 100 4.44 -1.98 11.93
CA LYS A 100 4.36 -3.29 12.61
C LYS A 100 5.59 -3.57 13.48
N GLY A 101 6.79 -3.20 13.04
CA GLY A 101 8.02 -3.43 13.82
C GLY A 101 8.04 -2.71 15.16
N VAL A 102 7.49 -1.49 15.20
CA VAL A 102 7.39 -0.69 16.43
C VAL A 102 6.34 -1.29 17.36
N LEU A 103 5.19 -1.74 16.84
CA LEU A 103 4.19 -2.45 17.65
C LEU A 103 4.74 -3.71 18.33
N PHE A 104 5.60 -4.46 17.63
CA PHE A 104 6.27 -5.62 18.22
C PHE A 104 7.38 -5.27 19.22
N GLU A 105 7.78 -4.00 19.36
CA GLU A 105 8.73 -3.59 20.40
C GLU A 105 8.14 -3.77 21.80
N ALA A 106 6.86 -3.47 21.99
CA ALA A 106 6.17 -3.68 23.27
C ALA A 106 6.17 -5.17 23.66
N VAL A 107 5.89 -6.07 22.71
CA VAL A 107 5.95 -7.52 22.92
C VAL A 107 7.37 -8.00 23.20
N ARG A 108 8.37 -7.44 22.52
CA ARG A 108 9.78 -7.76 22.81
C ARG A 108 10.17 -7.35 24.22
N LYS A 109 9.78 -6.15 24.66
CA LYS A 109 10.05 -5.66 26.03
C LYS A 109 9.44 -6.55 27.10
N THR A 110 8.25 -7.10 26.89
CA THR A 110 7.64 -8.04 27.84
C THR A 110 8.31 -9.42 27.83
N GLN A 111 8.82 -9.89 26.68
CA GLN A 111 9.58 -11.14 26.62
C GLN A 111 10.91 -11.07 27.37
N TYR A 112 11.57 -9.91 27.36
CA TYR A 112 12.81 -9.70 28.12
C TYR A 112 12.57 -9.22 29.56
N ALA A 113 11.32 -8.98 29.97
CA ALA A 113 11.03 -8.53 31.32
C ALA A 113 11.26 -9.67 32.32
N MET A 114 12.25 -9.51 33.19
CA MET A 114 12.53 -10.45 34.29
C MET A 114 11.64 -10.24 35.52
N PHE A 115 10.99 -9.07 35.63
CA PHE A 115 10.16 -8.71 36.77
C PHE A 115 8.86 -8.04 36.30
N PHE A 116 7.72 -8.56 36.74
CA PHE A 116 6.41 -7.96 36.52
C PHE A 116 5.88 -7.40 37.84
N ASN A 117 5.68 -6.09 37.91
CA ASN A 117 5.10 -5.46 39.09
C ASN A 117 3.60 -5.27 38.88
N LYS A 118 2.78 -5.81 39.78
CA LYS A 118 1.32 -5.65 39.75
C LYS A 118 0.96 -4.48 40.65
N ASN A 119 0.66 -3.33 40.06
CA ASN A 119 0.08 -2.22 40.82
C ASN A 119 -1.36 -2.59 41.16
N SER A 120 -1.62 -2.72 42.46
CA SER A 120 -2.93 -3.04 43.04
C SER A 120 -3.79 -1.79 43.22
#